data_AF-A5D587-F1
#
_entry.id   AF-A5D587-F1
#
_cell.length_a   1.000
_cell.length_b   1.000
_cell.length_c   1.000
_cell.angle_alpha   90.00
_cell.angle_beta   90.00
_cell.angle_gamma   90.00
#
_symmetry.space_group_name_H-M   'P 1'
#
loop_
_entity.id
_entity.type
_entity.pdbx_description
1 polymer ?
#
loop_
_entity_poly.entity_id
_entity_poly.type
_entity_poly.pdbx_seq_one_letter_code
_entity_poly.pdbx_strand_id
1 'polypeptide(L)'
;MLIQKVITVVTEFFNEVLKKSGSVIAVAPQQDEGWKVQIEVAEDTEYMRKRARDDLMALYEVTVDRELQITSFERLSLRERDVR
;
A
#
# COMPACT_ATOMS: atom_id res chain seq x y z
N MET A 1 19.97 -5.32 6.29
CA MET A 1 19.09 -4.49 5.44
C MET A 1 17.66 -4.59 5.96
N LEU A 2 17.28 -3.76 6.93
CA LEU A 2 16.00 -3.85 7.63
C LEU A 2 14.83 -3.25 6.82
N ILE A 3 15.07 -2.12 6.15
CA ILE A 3 14.08 -1.45 5.28
C ILE A 3 13.60 -2.36 4.14
N GLN A 4 14.50 -3.16 3.54
CA GLN A 4 14.12 -4.10 2.48
C GLN A 4 13.11 -5.13 2.98
N LYS A 5 13.29 -5.64 4.20
CA LYS A 5 12.34 -6.60 4.79
C LYS A 5 10.98 -5.96 5.03
N VAL A 6 10.95 -4.71 5.51
CA VAL A 6 9.71 -3.94 5.68
C VAL A 6 8.98 -3.78 4.34
N ILE A 7 9.70 -3.40 3.28
CA ILE A 7 9.13 -3.26 1.93
C ILE A 7 8.57 -4.61 1.45
N THR A 8 9.33 -5.70 1.61
CA THR A 8 8.90 -7.05 1.22
C THR A 8 7.62 -7.45 1.95
N VAL A 9 7.59 -7.35 3.29
CA VAL A 9 6.41 -7.71 4.12
C VAL A 9 5.16 -6.95 3.69
N VAL A 10 5.27 -5.62 3.49
CA VAL A 10 4.13 -4.81 3.06
C VAL A 10 3.68 -5.18 1.64
N THR A 11 4.63 -5.39 0.73
CA THR A 11 4.33 -5.76 -0.66
C THR A 11 3.67 -7.14 -0.75
N GLU A 12 4.17 -8.12 0.00
CA GLU A 12 3.61 -9.48 0.09
C GLU A 12 2.22 -9.44 0.72
N PHE A 13 1.99 -8.67 1.79
CA PHE A 13 0.66 -8.54 2.36
C PHE A 13 -0.38 -8.04 1.36
N PHE A 14 -0.08 -6.98 0.60
CA PHE A 14 -1.01 -6.47 -0.40
C PHE A 14 -1.24 -7.48 -1.54
N ASN A 15 -0.17 -8.10 -2.05
CA ASN A 15 -0.28 -9.07 -3.15
C ASN A 15 -0.96 -10.38 -2.74
N GLU A 16 -0.59 -10.94 -1.58
CA GLU A 16 -0.98 -12.28 -1.17
C GLU A 16 -2.27 -12.29 -0.36
N VAL A 17 -2.46 -11.33 0.56
CA VAL A 17 -3.64 -11.27 1.44
C VAL A 17 -4.75 -10.45 0.77
N LEU A 18 -4.43 -9.25 0.29
CA LEU A 18 -5.44 -8.35 -0.29
C LEU A 18 -5.67 -8.58 -1.79
N LYS A 19 -4.84 -9.39 -2.45
CA LYS A 19 -4.88 -9.64 -3.90
C LYS A 19 -4.80 -8.35 -4.72
N LYS A 20 -4.01 -7.38 -4.24
CA LYS A 20 -3.82 -6.07 -4.84
C LYS A 20 -2.35 -5.81 -5.09
N SER A 21 -2.03 -5.34 -6.29
CA SER A 21 -0.66 -4.94 -6.63
C SER A 21 -0.44 -3.48 -6.28
N GLY A 22 0.68 -3.19 -5.63
CA GLY A 22 1.05 -1.84 -5.23
C GLY A 22 2.56 -1.63 -5.14
N SER A 23 2.95 -0.36 -5.06
CA SER A 23 4.34 0.09 -4.94
C SER A 23 4.53 0.91 -3.67
N VAL A 24 5.47 0.50 -2.82
CA VAL A 24 5.83 1.25 -1.62
C VAL A 24 6.52 2.55 -2.03
N ILE A 25 5.99 3.69 -1.57
CA ILE A 25 6.50 5.02 -1.91
C ILE A 25 7.18 5.73 -0.74
N ALA A 26 6.92 5.31 0.51
CA ALA A 26 7.58 5.85 1.68
C ALA A 26 7.68 4.81 2.80
N VAL A 27 8.80 4.88 3.55
CA VAL A 27 9.02 4.11 4.79
C VAL A 27 9.63 5.07 5.80
N ALA A 28 8.96 5.29 6.92
CA ALA A 28 9.42 6.14 8.01
C ALA A 28 9.44 5.35 9.32
N PRO A 29 10.47 5.47 10.17
CA PRO A 29 10.42 4.92 11.51
C PRO A 29 9.36 5.65 12.35
N GLN A 30 8.56 4.91 13.12
CA GLN A 30 7.81 5.47 14.23
C GLN A 30 8.64 5.31 15.51
N GLN A 31 8.74 6.38 16.30
CA GLN A 31 9.31 6.27 17.64
C GLN A 31 8.54 5.19 18.41
N ASP A 32 9.28 4.24 18.96
CA ASP A 32 8.79 3.14 19.79
C ASP A 32 7.87 2.08 19.17
N GLU A 33 7.34 2.28 17.96
CA GLU A 33 6.32 1.39 17.39
C GLU A 33 6.74 0.62 16.12
N GLY A 34 7.90 0.92 15.53
CA GLY A 34 8.39 0.22 14.32
C GLY A 34 8.44 1.13 13.09
N TRP A 35 7.68 0.81 12.06
CA TRP A 35 7.66 1.54 10.79
C TRP A 35 6.25 1.90 10.33
N LYS A 36 6.15 3.10 9.80
CA LYS A 36 5.02 3.61 9.06
C LYS A 36 5.35 3.58 7.58
N VAL A 37 4.53 2.90 6.79
CA VAL A 37 4.78 2.63 5.37
C VAL A 37 3.63 3.18 4.54
N GLN A 38 3.94 3.84 3.43
CA GLN A 38 2.94 4.26 2.45
C GLN A 38 3.09 3.46 1.16
N ILE A 39 1.98 2.93 0.66
CA ILE A 39 1.92 2.13 -0.57
C ILE A 39 0.82 2.63 -1.48
N GLU A 40 1.14 2.83 -2.75
CA GLU A 40 0.17 3.15 -3.81
C GLU A 40 -0.30 1.87 -4.48
N VAL A 41 -1.60 1.68 -4.58
CA VAL A 41 -2.23 0.42 -4.97
C VAL A 41 -3.25 0.69 -6.07
N ALA A 42 -3.21 -0.11 -7.14
CA ALA A 42 -4.22 -0.03 -8.19
C ALA A 42 -5.56 -0.60 -7.69
N GLU A 43 -6.64 0.16 -7.80
CA GLU A 43 -7.99 -0.26 -7.43
C GLU A 43 -8.80 -0.56 -8.69
N ASP A 44 -9.13 -1.84 -8.90
CA ASP A 44 -10.04 -2.26 -9.96
C ASP A 44 -11.46 -2.43 -9.40
N THR A 45 -12.32 -1.42 -9.61
CA THR A 45 -13.72 -1.52 -9.21
C THR A 45 -14.58 -1.95 -10.40
N GLU A 46 -15.66 -2.70 -10.13
CA GLU A 46 -16.62 -3.13 -11.18
C GLU A 46 -17.22 -1.95 -11.97
N TYR A 47 -17.30 -0.77 -11.35
CA TYR A 47 -17.70 0.48 -11.98
C TYR A 47 -16.71 0.95 -13.06
N MET A 48 -15.40 0.76 -12.83
CA MET A 48 -14.32 1.18 -13.73
C MET A 48 -14.15 0.23 -14.92
N ARG A 49 -14.32 -1.08 -14.71
CA ARG A 49 -14.39 -2.06 -15.80
C ARG A 49 -15.46 -1.71 -16.85
N LYS A 50 -16.59 -1.13 -16.42
CA LYS A 50 -17.66 -0.68 -17.32
C LYS A 50 -17.31 0.58 -18.12
N ARG A 51 -16.34 1.38 -17.67
CA ARG A 51 -15.94 2.64 -18.33
C ARG A 51 -14.57 2.59 -19.01
N ALA A 52 -13.87 1.45 -18.99
CA ALA A 52 -12.51 1.30 -19.52
C ALA A 52 -11.55 2.40 -18.99
N ARG A 53 -11.70 2.76 -17.71
CA ARG A 53 -10.85 3.72 -17.02
C ARG A 53 -10.02 2.90 -16.04
N ASP A 54 -8.74 2.69 -16.35
CA ASP A 54 -7.87 1.74 -15.63
C ASP A 54 -7.11 2.35 -14.44
N ASP A 55 -7.52 3.54 -14.00
CA ASP A 55 -6.57 4.47 -13.42
C ASP A 55 -7.03 5.01 -12.06
N LEU A 56 -7.57 4.18 -11.16
CA LEU A 56 -7.70 4.59 -9.75
C LEU A 56 -6.53 4.07 -8.94
N MET A 57 -5.81 4.99 -8.32
CA MET A 57 -4.76 4.69 -7.35
C MET A 57 -5.22 5.03 -5.96
N ALA A 58 -5.22 4.04 -5.07
CA ALA A 58 -5.41 4.23 -3.66
C ALA A 58 -4.06 4.40 -2.97
N LEU A 59 -3.97 5.36 -2.06
CA LEU A 59 -2.85 5.48 -1.14
C LEU A 59 -3.23 4.82 0.18
N TYR A 60 -2.43 3.87 0.60
CA TYR A 60 -2.56 3.21 1.89
C TYR A 60 -1.43 3.59 2.81
N GLU A 61 -1.74 3.63 4.09
CA GLU A 61 -0.80 3.72 5.19
C GLU A 61 -0.84 2.43 5.98
N VAL A 62 0.33 1.91 6.34
CA VAL A 62 0.51 0.60 6.97
C VAL A 62 1.45 0.77 8.15
N THR A 63 1.06 0.22 9.30
CA THR A 63 1.92 0.15 10.48
C THR A 63 2.52 -1.24 10.58
N VAL A 64 3.84 -1.28 10.70
CA VAL A 64 4.64 -2.51 10.84
C VAL A 64 5.40 -2.43 12.14
N ASP A 65 5.23 -3.41 13.03
CA ASP A 65 5.92 -3.42 14.31
C ASP A 65 7.40 -3.80 14.20
N ARG A 66 8.13 -3.78 15.32
CA ARG A 66 9.55 -4.14 15.40
C ARG A 66 9.84 -5.61 15.07
N GLU A 67 8.83 -6.46 15.12
CA GLU A 67 8.90 -7.88 14.75
C GLU A 67 8.55 -8.12 13.28
N LEU A 68 8.35 -7.05 12.50
CA LEU A 68 7.94 -7.08 11.10
C LEU A 68 6.52 -7.63 10.89
N GLN A 69 5.63 -7.48 11.88
CA GLN A 69 4.23 -7.81 11.75
C GLN A 69 3.43 -6.57 11.34
N ILE A 70 2.49 -6.74 10.42
CA ILE A 70 1.54 -5.68 10.08
C ILE A 70 0.47 -5.63 11.15
N THR A 71 0.40 -4.51 11.87
CA THR A 71 -0.55 -4.32 12.99
C THR A 71 -1.79 -3.55 12.58
N SER A 72 -1.68 -2.71 11.54
CA SER A 72 -2.81 -1.97 10.98
C SER A 72 -2.53 -1.52 9.55
N PHE A 73 -3.59 -1.30 8.78
CA PHE A 73 -3.54 -0.59 7.51
C PHE A 73 -4.83 0.21 7.31
N GLU A 74 -4.71 1.38 6.67
CA GLU A 74 -5.85 2.21 6.30
C GLU A 74 -5.67 2.84 4.93
N ARG A 75 -6.78 3.09 4.22
CA ARG A 75 -6.76 3.82 2.95
C ARG A 75 -6.88 5.31 3.24
N LEU A 76 -5.82 6.07 2.95
CA LEU A 76 -5.80 7.52 3.15
C LEU A 76 -6.58 8.27 2.06
N SER A 77 -6.40 7.86 0.80
CA SER A 77 -7.03 8.54 -0.32
C SER A 77 -7.24 7.63 -1.52
N LEU A 78 -8.13 8.04 -2.41
CA LEU A 78 -8.35 7.45 -3.73
C LEU A 78 -8.26 8.58 -4.76
N ARG A 79 -7.37 8.45 -5.74
CA ARG A 79 -7.20 9.43 -6.81
C ARG A 79 -7.27 8.77 -8.17
N GLU A 80 -7.78 9.50 -9.15
CA GLU A 80 -7.55 9.14 -10.55
C GLU A 80 -6.07 9.36 -10.87
N ARG A 81 -5.49 8.46 -11.65
CA ARG A 81 -4.17 8.63 -12.23
C ARG A 81 -4.33 9.72 -13.28
N ASP A 82 -3.63 10.83 -13.08
CA ASP A 82 -3.54 11.85 -14.12
C ASP A 82 -2.81 11.24 -15.33
N VAL A 83 -3.58 10.78 -16.31
CA VAL A 83 -3.07 10.44 -17.64
C VAL A 83 -2.89 11.76 -18.37
N ARG A 84 -1.73 12.39 -18.21
CA ARG A 84 -1.27 13.47 -19.10
C ARG A 84 -0.42 12.91 -20.22
#